data_AF-A0A4V3WIT0-F1
#
_entry.id   AF-A0A4V3WIT0-F1
#
_cell.length_a   1.000
_cell.length_b   1.000
_cell.length_c   1.000
_cell.angle_alpha   90.00
_cell.angle_beta   90.00
_cell.angle_gamma   90.00
#
_symmetry.space_group_name_H-M   'P 1'
#
loop_
_entity.id
_entity.type
_entity.pdbx_description
1 polymer ?
#
loop_
_entity_poly.entity_id
_entity_poly.type
_entity_poly.pdbx_seq_one_letter_code
_entity_poly.pdbx_strand_id
1 'polypeptide(L)'
;MAESDSYEVTSRPWQSYHTVYTNAKAGMEGVDKEKVQRIVYEMSKGSKYFENEERKEAFIKQKIENMQAQCAKLTAAEISHYQKVADKRILELEATRDLTRIWLHVDMDAFYAAVETLSNPSLKGKPMAVGGMSMISTANYEARKFGVRAAMPGFIARKLCPQLIFVPTDFKKYTYYSDLTRKVFQKYDANFMAASLDEGYLDITNVCKERGMTSGEVAEELRKGVYEETGLTCSAGVAPNRLLAKGDSDVYFLDDPFSAVDAHTGAHLFKGKQHLFIIIVCSDINKPNGQFILPNDRMAVMTFISLLPIRKIGGIGKVTEHLLRDVFGITTCEEMLQKSGFLGALFSPSSADFFLCVGLGLGSTNTPQVRLRKSMSNERTFSATGDEAFLYHKLGNCFRCLIFFTREILLGDANIL
;
A
#
# COMPACT_ATOMS: atom_id res chain seq x y z
N MET A 1 -54.50 26.01 -10.24
CA MET A 1 -53.82 25.02 -9.37
C MET A 1 -52.74 24.39 -10.21
N ALA A 2 -51.53 24.91 -10.13
CA ALA A 2 -50.36 24.31 -10.77
C ALA A 2 -49.67 23.48 -9.69
N GLU A 3 -49.71 22.17 -9.82
CA GLU A 3 -48.95 21.25 -8.98
C GLU A 3 -47.47 21.44 -9.28
N SER A 4 -46.73 21.87 -8.27
CA SER A 4 -45.28 21.92 -8.28
C SER A 4 -44.75 20.51 -8.08
N ASP A 5 -44.28 19.86 -9.14
CA ASP A 5 -43.46 18.66 -9.04
C ASP A 5 -42.17 18.99 -8.29
N SER A 6 -42.14 18.64 -7.00
CA SER A 6 -40.91 18.57 -6.22
C SER A 6 -40.06 17.44 -6.79
N TYR A 7 -39.05 17.78 -7.59
CA TYR A 7 -37.96 16.87 -7.93
C TYR A 7 -37.28 16.43 -6.62
N GLU A 8 -37.66 15.25 -6.10
CA GLU A 8 -36.86 14.52 -5.13
C GLU A 8 -35.48 14.32 -5.75
N VAL A 9 -34.47 14.97 -5.16
CA VAL A 9 -33.07 14.64 -5.42
C VAL A 9 -32.91 13.17 -5.06
N THR A 10 -32.93 12.31 -6.08
CA THR A 10 -32.72 10.86 -5.92
C THR A 10 -31.44 10.65 -5.11
N SER A 11 -31.59 10.34 -3.82
CA SER A 11 -30.44 10.09 -2.96
C SER A 11 -29.64 8.94 -3.59
N ARG A 12 -28.35 9.17 -3.84
CA ARG A 12 -27.43 8.17 -4.38
C ARG A 12 -26.63 7.57 -3.23
N PRO A 13 -27.20 6.61 -2.46
CA PRO A 13 -26.61 6.15 -1.20
C PRO A 13 -25.24 5.47 -1.38
N TRP A 14 -24.91 5.04 -2.61
CA TRP A 14 -23.59 4.49 -2.93
C TRP A 14 -22.47 5.54 -2.92
N GLN A 15 -22.77 6.83 -3.05
CA GLN A 15 -21.75 7.89 -3.07
C GLN A 15 -21.06 8.03 -1.72
N SER A 16 -21.77 7.80 -0.61
CA SER A 16 -21.23 7.81 0.74
C SER A 16 -20.57 6.49 1.14
N TYR A 17 -20.69 5.42 0.33
CA TYR A 17 -20.11 4.12 0.66
C TYR A 17 -18.66 4.01 0.18
N HIS A 18 -17.73 4.43 1.03
CA HIS A 18 -16.32 4.49 0.69
C HIS A 18 -15.60 3.18 1.00
N THR A 19 -15.52 2.28 0.02
CA THR A 19 -14.71 1.06 0.14
C THR A 19 -13.34 1.19 -0.54
N VAL A 20 -12.38 0.40 -0.06
CA VAL A 20 -11.03 0.29 -0.66
C VAL A 20 -11.07 -0.09 -2.15
N TYR A 21 -12.18 -0.64 -2.63
CA TYR A 21 -12.33 -1.10 -4.00
C TYR A 21 -12.38 0.03 -5.02
N THR A 22 -12.68 1.26 -4.58
CA THR A 22 -12.95 2.40 -5.46
C THR A 22 -11.74 3.31 -5.65
N ASN A 23 -10.64 3.02 -4.95
CA ASN A 23 -9.39 3.80 -5.01
C ASN A 23 -8.68 3.65 -6.37
N ALA A 24 -7.98 4.67 -6.84
CA ALA A 24 -7.18 4.55 -8.06
C ALA A 24 -6.01 3.54 -7.89
N LYS A 25 -5.78 2.70 -8.90
CA LYS A 25 -4.62 1.80 -9.04
C LYS A 25 -4.17 1.84 -10.51
N ALA A 26 -2.89 1.61 -10.78
CA ALA A 26 -2.35 1.63 -12.14
C ALA A 26 -3.15 0.71 -13.09
N GLY A 27 -3.50 1.22 -14.27
CA GLY A 27 -4.32 0.50 -15.25
C GLY A 27 -5.83 0.59 -15.04
N MET A 28 -6.28 1.52 -14.19
CA MET A 28 -7.69 1.81 -13.93
C MET A 28 -8.10 3.21 -14.42
N GLU A 29 -7.30 3.81 -15.30
CA GLU A 29 -7.62 5.09 -15.93
C GLU A 29 -8.87 4.93 -16.79
N GLY A 30 -9.83 5.86 -16.67
CA GLY A 30 -11.09 5.83 -17.42
C GLY A 30 -12.15 4.84 -16.91
N VAL A 31 -11.92 4.15 -15.80
CA VAL A 31 -12.95 3.30 -15.17
C VAL A 31 -14.12 4.16 -14.69
N ASP A 32 -15.35 3.73 -15.00
CA ASP A 32 -16.58 4.31 -14.47
C ASP A 32 -16.69 4.02 -12.96
N LYS A 33 -16.16 4.96 -12.16
CA LYS A 33 -16.12 4.85 -10.70
C LYS A 33 -17.51 4.78 -10.08
N GLU A 34 -18.49 5.49 -10.65
CA GLU A 34 -19.85 5.50 -10.13
C GLU A 34 -20.51 4.14 -10.33
N LYS A 35 -20.36 3.53 -11.51
CA LYS A 35 -20.84 2.17 -11.77
C LYS A 35 -20.21 1.16 -10.82
N VAL A 36 -18.89 1.23 -10.61
CA VAL A 36 -18.19 0.34 -9.67
C VAL A 36 -18.71 0.53 -8.25
N GLN A 37 -18.81 1.77 -7.77
CA GLN A 37 -19.34 2.11 -6.44
C GLN A 37 -20.75 1.57 -6.25
N ARG A 38 -21.64 1.81 -7.21
CA ARG A 38 -23.02 1.34 -7.17
C ARG A 38 -23.11 -0.18 -7.07
N ILE A 39 -22.40 -0.91 -7.94
CA ILE A 39 -22.41 -2.38 -7.92
C ILE A 39 -21.85 -2.91 -6.60
N VAL A 40 -20.73 -2.37 -6.14
CA VAL A 40 -20.12 -2.76 -4.85
C VAL A 40 -21.11 -2.53 -3.70
N TYR A 41 -21.77 -1.37 -3.66
CA TYR A 41 -22.77 -1.04 -2.65
C TYR A 41 -23.97 -2.00 -2.70
N GLU A 42 -24.59 -2.15 -3.87
CA GLU A 42 -25.76 -3.02 -4.07
C GLU A 42 -25.49 -4.47 -3.67
N MET A 43 -24.30 -4.98 -3.98
CA MET A 43 -23.91 -6.36 -3.63
C MET A 43 -23.47 -6.52 -2.16
N SER A 44 -23.13 -5.44 -1.49
CA SER A 44 -22.67 -5.49 -0.09
C SER A 44 -23.80 -5.18 0.90
N LYS A 45 -24.74 -4.31 0.52
CA LYS A 45 -25.82 -3.81 1.39
C LYS A 45 -26.57 -4.96 2.07
N GLY A 46 -26.74 -4.85 3.39
CA GLY A 46 -27.44 -5.85 4.20
C GLY A 46 -26.63 -7.10 4.55
N SER A 47 -25.35 -7.16 4.15
CA SER A 47 -24.43 -8.22 4.61
C SER A 47 -23.80 -7.86 5.96
N LYS A 48 -23.38 -8.87 6.74
CA LYS A 48 -22.59 -8.68 7.97
C LYS A 48 -21.28 -7.91 7.72
N TYR A 49 -20.71 -8.03 6.51
CA TYR A 49 -19.53 -7.26 6.13
C TYR A 49 -19.87 -5.76 6.02
N PHE A 50 -20.99 -5.43 5.39
CA PHE A 50 -21.46 -4.06 5.25
C PHE A 50 -21.75 -3.42 6.61
N GLU A 51 -22.48 -4.10 7.49
CA GLU A 51 -22.73 -3.64 8.86
C GLU A 51 -21.43 -3.38 9.64
N ASN A 52 -20.42 -4.22 9.43
CA ASN A 52 -19.10 -4.03 10.03
C ASN A 52 -18.34 -2.83 9.45
N GLU A 53 -18.45 -2.57 8.14
CA GLU A 53 -17.89 -1.36 7.53
C GLU A 53 -18.62 -0.09 8.00
N GLU A 54 -19.94 -0.12 8.17
CA GLU A 54 -20.71 0.99 8.76
C GLU A 54 -20.27 1.28 10.21
N ARG A 55 -20.07 0.23 11.03
CA ARG A 55 -19.54 0.39 12.39
C ARG A 55 -18.14 1.04 12.39
N LYS A 56 -17.26 0.64 11.46
CA LYS A 56 -15.94 1.26 11.34
C LYS A 56 -16.02 2.72 10.89
N GLU A 57 -16.91 3.05 9.96
CA GLU A 57 -17.12 4.43 9.54
C GLU A 57 -17.68 5.31 10.66
N ALA A 58 -18.64 4.79 11.44
CA ALA A 58 -19.13 5.48 12.63
C ALA A 58 -18.01 5.72 13.66
N PHE A 59 -17.13 4.74 13.88
CA PHE A 59 -15.98 4.88 14.76
C PHE A 59 -15.00 5.96 14.25
N ILE A 60 -14.69 5.97 12.95
CA ILE A 60 -13.83 6.99 12.35
C ILE A 60 -14.46 8.38 12.51
N LYS A 61 -15.77 8.51 12.26
CA LYS A 61 -16.51 9.75 12.44
C LYS A 61 -16.43 10.26 13.88
N GLN A 62 -16.66 9.39 14.86
CA GLN A 62 -16.51 9.76 16.28
C GLN A 62 -15.08 10.22 16.61
N LYS A 63 -14.06 9.57 16.03
CA LYS A 63 -12.66 9.98 16.21
C LYS A 63 -12.37 11.36 15.62
N ILE A 64 -12.92 11.65 14.44
CA ILE A 64 -12.85 12.98 13.79
C ILE A 64 -13.50 14.03 14.68
N GLU A 65 -14.72 13.80 15.16
CA GLU A 65 -15.44 14.74 16.03
C GLU A 65 -14.69 15.02 17.33
N ASN A 66 -14.14 13.98 17.96
CA ASN A 66 -13.32 14.12 19.16
C ASN A 66 -12.06 14.96 18.91
N MET A 67 -11.36 14.69 17.80
CA MET A 67 -10.13 15.42 17.45
C MET A 67 -10.43 16.86 17.01
N GLN A 68 -11.55 17.12 16.34
CA GLN A 68 -12.05 18.47 16.05
C GLN A 68 -12.35 19.24 17.35
N ALA A 69 -13.00 18.59 18.33
CA ALA A 69 -13.27 19.21 19.63
C ALA A 69 -11.98 19.49 20.41
N GLN A 70 -10.96 18.63 20.31
CA GLN A 70 -9.64 18.90 20.88
C GLN A 70 -8.95 20.07 20.16
N CYS A 71 -9.00 20.10 18.83
CA CYS A 71 -8.44 21.17 18.01
C CYS A 71 -9.07 22.53 18.36
N ALA A 72 -10.39 22.59 18.54
CA ALA A 72 -11.11 23.81 18.90
C ALA A 72 -10.77 24.34 20.31
N LYS A 73 -10.22 23.51 21.19
CA LYS A 73 -9.77 23.92 22.54
C LYS A 73 -8.37 24.52 22.54
N LEU A 74 -7.59 24.31 21.47
CA LEU A 74 -6.23 24.83 21.40
C LEU A 74 -6.25 26.35 21.28
N THR A 75 -5.51 26.99 22.17
CA THR A 75 -5.31 28.44 22.14
C THR A 75 -4.30 28.82 21.06
N ALA A 76 -4.36 30.08 20.60
CA ALA A 76 -3.36 30.60 19.67
C ALA A 76 -1.93 30.53 20.23
N ALA A 77 -1.77 30.63 21.56
CA ALA A 77 -0.47 30.50 22.23
C ALA A 77 0.07 29.06 22.16
N GLU A 78 -0.77 28.05 22.37
CA GLU A 78 -0.40 26.64 22.24
C GLU A 78 -0.05 26.30 20.79
N ILE A 79 -0.88 26.73 19.83
CA ILE A 79 -0.60 26.51 18.40
C ILE A 79 0.73 27.16 18.02
N SER A 80 0.99 28.40 18.46
CA SER A 80 2.26 29.08 18.20
C SER A 80 3.44 28.36 18.85
N HIS A 81 3.27 27.78 20.04
CA HIS A 81 4.30 26.97 20.69
C HIS A 81 4.64 25.73 19.86
N TYR A 82 3.63 24.93 19.48
CA TYR A 82 3.85 23.73 18.67
C TYR A 82 4.36 24.05 17.27
N GLN A 83 3.95 25.18 16.69
CA GLN A 83 4.51 25.65 15.41
C GLN A 83 6.01 25.89 15.54
N LYS A 84 6.49 26.58 16.58
CA LYS A 84 7.92 26.79 16.81
C LYS A 84 8.69 25.49 17.00
N VAL A 85 8.10 24.53 17.72
CA VAL A 85 8.68 23.19 17.90
C VAL A 85 8.80 22.48 16.56
N ALA A 86 7.74 22.51 15.75
CA ALA A 86 7.71 21.92 14.43
C ALA A 86 8.70 22.60 13.47
N ASP A 87 8.78 23.93 13.44
CA ASP A 87 9.71 24.69 12.60
C ASP A 87 11.17 24.33 12.93
N LYS A 88 11.50 24.26 14.23
CA LYS A 88 12.82 23.79 14.68
C LYS A 88 13.08 22.37 14.18
N ARG A 89 12.11 21.48 14.34
CA ARG A 89 12.23 20.08 13.91
C ARG A 89 12.37 19.95 12.39
N ILE A 90 11.65 20.76 11.62
CA ILE A 90 11.76 20.84 10.16
C ILE A 90 13.18 21.23 9.76
N LEU A 91 13.78 22.23 10.42
CA LEU A 91 15.18 22.62 10.16
C LEU A 91 16.16 21.50 10.49
N GLU A 92 15.97 20.80 11.61
CA GLU A 92 16.79 19.64 11.99
C GLU A 92 16.69 18.50 10.97
N LEU A 93 15.47 18.16 10.54
CA LEU A 93 15.21 17.14 9.53
C LEU A 93 15.77 17.53 8.16
N GLU A 94 15.62 18.79 7.77
CA GLU A 94 16.16 19.29 6.51
C GLU A 94 17.70 19.24 6.50
N ALA A 95 18.33 19.50 7.64
CA ALA A 95 19.79 19.39 7.79
C ALA A 95 20.31 17.95 7.65
N THR A 96 19.47 16.93 7.83
CA THR A 96 19.84 15.51 7.62
C THR A 96 19.53 15.02 6.21
N ARG A 97 19.04 15.88 5.30
CA ARG A 97 18.74 15.49 3.93
C ARG A 97 19.98 14.96 3.22
N ASP A 98 19.88 13.71 2.80
CA ASP A 98 20.89 13.05 1.97
C ASP A 98 20.34 12.82 0.56
N LEU A 99 20.97 13.45 -0.43
CA LEU A 99 20.69 13.29 -1.86
C LEU A 99 21.83 12.58 -2.60
N THR A 100 22.79 12.01 -1.87
CA THR A 100 23.97 11.37 -2.46
C THR A 100 23.69 9.94 -2.94
N ARG A 101 22.58 9.34 -2.46
CA ARG A 101 22.14 7.98 -2.80
C ARG A 101 21.16 7.98 -3.96
N ILE A 102 21.21 6.92 -4.76
CA ILE A 102 20.30 6.68 -5.87
C ILE A 102 19.59 5.36 -5.58
N TRP A 103 18.35 5.47 -5.10
CA TRP A 103 17.50 4.32 -4.81
C TRP A 103 16.63 3.99 -6.02
N LEU A 104 16.61 2.73 -6.38
CA LEU A 104 15.78 2.17 -7.44
C LEU A 104 14.81 1.17 -6.82
N HIS A 105 13.51 1.43 -6.96
CA HIS A 105 12.47 0.47 -6.65
C HIS A 105 11.99 -0.20 -7.93
N VAL A 106 11.81 -1.52 -7.89
CA VAL A 106 11.28 -2.33 -8.99
C VAL A 106 10.02 -3.02 -8.52
N ASP A 107 9.00 -3.05 -9.38
CA ASP A 107 7.71 -3.67 -9.11
C ASP A 107 7.18 -4.38 -10.37
N MET A 108 6.99 -5.69 -10.30
CA MET A 108 6.55 -6.50 -11.44
C MET A 108 5.10 -6.15 -11.85
N ASP A 109 4.87 -6.02 -13.16
CA ASP A 109 3.57 -5.56 -13.65
C ASP A 109 2.50 -6.65 -13.55
N ALA A 110 1.54 -6.48 -12.64
CA ALA A 110 0.46 -7.44 -12.39
C ALA A 110 0.97 -8.88 -12.18
N PHE A 111 2.04 -9.03 -11.40
CA PHE A 111 2.90 -10.21 -11.30
C PHE A 111 2.22 -11.57 -11.47
N TYR A 112 1.35 -12.00 -10.54
CA TYR A 112 0.76 -13.34 -10.64
C TYR A 112 -0.06 -13.52 -11.91
N ALA A 113 -0.82 -12.50 -12.35
CA ALA A 113 -1.58 -12.57 -13.59
C ALA A 113 -0.68 -12.63 -14.83
N ALA A 114 0.45 -11.91 -14.82
CA ALA A 114 1.45 -11.98 -15.88
C ALA A 114 2.10 -13.35 -15.96
N VAL A 115 2.47 -13.94 -14.81
CA VAL A 115 3.01 -15.31 -14.71
C VAL A 115 2.02 -16.35 -15.25
N GLU A 116 0.74 -16.24 -14.89
CA GLU A 116 -0.29 -17.16 -15.41
C GLU A 116 -0.51 -16.97 -16.93
N THR A 117 -0.45 -15.74 -17.42
CA THR A 117 -0.58 -15.44 -18.86
C THR A 117 0.61 -15.97 -19.65
N LEU A 118 1.83 -15.89 -19.09
CA LEU A 118 3.03 -16.47 -19.68
C LEU A 118 2.92 -18.00 -19.77
N SER A 119 2.42 -18.64 -18.70
CA SER A 119 2.24 -20.09 -18.64
C SER A 119 1.11 -20.60 -19.53
N ASN A 120 0.08 -19.78 -19.75
CA ASN A 120 -1.07 -20.09 -20.59
C ASN A 120 -1.38 -18.94 -21.55
N PRO A 121 -0.82 -18.95 -22.78
CA PRO A 121 -1.00 -17.89 -23.76
C PRO A 121 -2.46 -17.63 -24.16
N SER A 122 -3.38 -18.59 -23.95
CA SER A 122 -4.81 -18.40 -24.23
C SER A 122 -5.50 -17.34 -23.37
N LEU A 123 -4.84 -16.90 -22.28
CA LEU A 123 -5.30 -15.83 -21.39
C LEU A 123 -4.94 -14.43 -21.91
N LYS A 124 -4.00 -14.31 -22.86
CA LYS A 124 -3.52 -13.03 -23.37
C LYS A 124 -4.66 -12.22 -23.98
N GLY A 125 -4.76 -10.95 -23.59
CA GLY A 125 -5.80 -10.03 -24.07
C GLY A 125 -7.20 -10.28 -23.48
N LYS A 126 -7.38 -11.25 -22.58
CA LYS A 126 -8.67 -11.53 -21.91
C LYS A 126 -8.63 -11.00 -20.48
N PRO A 127 -9.75 -10.45 -19.95
CA PRO A 127 -9.80 -10.04 -18.55
C PRO A 127 -9.71 -11.28 -17.64
N MET A 128 -8.68 -11.31 -16.78
CA MET A 128 -8.47 -12.41 -15.84
C MET A 128 -8.01 -11.92 -14.46
N ALA A 129 -8.28 -12.74 -13.46
CA ALA A 129 -7.88 -12.51 -12.08
C ALA A 129 -7.34 -13.79 -11.46
N VAL A 130 -6.25 -13.67 -10.69
CA VAL A 130 -5.71 -14.75 -9.88
C VAL A 130 -6.39 -14.73 -8.52
N GLY A 131 -6.90 -15.87 -8.09
CA GLY A 131 -7.69 -16.04 -6.86
C GLY A 131 -8.96 -16.83 -7.12
N GLY A 132 -10.05 -16.46 -6.45
CA GLY A 132 -11.33 -17.14 -6.62
C GLY A 132 -12.53 -16.28 -6.26
N MET A 133 -13.71 -16.93 -6.15
CA MET A 133 -14.97 -16.25 -5.82
C MET A 133 -14.92 -15.50 -4.49
N SER A 134 -14.18 -16.01 -3.51
CA SER A 134 -14.06 -15.37 -2.21
C SER A 134 -13.17 -14.13 -2.24
N MET A 135 -12.03 -14.19 -2.93
CA MET A 135 -11.03 -13.12 -2.91
C MET A 135 -10.10 -13.18 -4.14
N ILE A 136 -9.80 -12.01 -4.70
CA ILE A 136 -8.83 -11.84 -5.78
C ILE A 136 -7.49 -11.39 -5.19
N SER A 137 -6.41 -12.09 -5.54
CA SER A 137 -5.04 -11.71 -5.22
C SER A 137 -4.52 -10.62 -6.16
N THR A 138 -4.70 -10.80 -7.47
CA THR A 138 -4.35 -9.78 -8.47
C THR A 138 -5.23 -9.91 -9.72
N ALA A 139 -5.29 -8.84 -10.50
CA ALA A 139 -6.01 -8.78 -11.76
C ALA A 139 -5.10 -8.18 -12.83
N ASN A 140 -5.19 -8.71 -14.06
CA ASN A 140 -4.48 -8.14 -15.20
C ASN A 140 -5.06 -6.78 -15.61
N TYR A 141 -4.33 -6.07 -16.48
CA TYR A 141 -4.71 -4.73 -16.91
C TYR A 141 -6.03 -4.71 -17.68
N GLU A 142 -6.34 -5.79 -18.42
CA GLU A 142 -7.60 -5.97 -19.13
C GLU A 142 -8.80 -6.03 -18.18
N ALA A 143 -8.68 -6.75 -17.05
CA ALA A 143 -9.72 -6.80 -16.03
C ALA A 143 -9.83 -5.47 -15.25
N ARG A 144 -8.71 -4.79 -15.01
CA ARG A 144 -8.68 -3.49 -14.30
C ARG A 144 -9.50 -2.40 -14.97
N LYS A 145 -9.61 -2.42 -16.31
CA LYS A 145 -10.49 -1.53 -17.09
C LYS A 145 -11.98 -1.65 -16.73
N PHE A 146 -12.40 -2.76 -16.11
CA PHE A 146 -13.76 -2.97 -15.63
C PHE A 146 -13.94 -2.62 -14.14
N GLY A 147 -12.89 -2.13 -13.46
CA GLY A 147 -12.90 -1.91 -12.02
C GLY A 147 -12.42 -3.11 -11.18
N VAL A 148 -12.07 -4.25 -11.81
CA VAL A 148 -11.61 -5.45 -11.11
C VAL A 148 -10.19 -5.25 -10.58
N ARG A 149 -9.94 -5.64 -9.33
CA ARG A 149 -8.65 -5.39 -8.66
C ARG A 149 -8.35 -6.39 -7.56
N ALA A 150 -7.10 -6.35 -7.10
CA ALA A 150 -6.67 -7.05 -5.89
C ALA A 150 -7.54 -6.68 -4.67
N ALA A 151 -7.71 -7.65 -3.76
CA ALA A 151 -8.54 -7.63 -2.57
C ALA A 151 -10.05 -7.51 -2.80
N MET A 152 -10.53 -7.49 -4.05
CA MET A 152 -11.96 -7.53 -4.34
C MET A 152 -12.49 -8.97 -4.24
N PRO A 153 -13.69 -9.19 -3.66
CA PRO A 153 -14.35 -10.48 -3.74
C PRO A 153 -14.66 -10.87 -5.19
N GLY A 154 -14.36 -12.10 -5.57
CA GLY A 154 -14.52 -12.57 -6.95
C GLY A 154 -15.96 -12.53 -7.45
N PHE A 155 -16.95 -12.74 -6.57
CA PHE A 155 -18.36 -12.62 -6.96
C PHE A 155 -18.76 -11.19 -7.36
N ILE A 156 -18.19 -10.16 -6.71
CA ILE A 156 -18.38 -8.75 -7.11
C ILE A 156 -17.66 -8.49 -8.44
N ALA A 157 -16.42 -8.95 -8.56
CA ALA A 157 -15.65 -8.79 -9.78
C ALA A 157 -16.32 -9.41 -11.00
N ARG A 158 -16.96 -10.58 -10.84
CA ARG A 158 -17.75 -11.22 -11.90
C ARG A 158 -18.99 -10.41 -12.30
N LYS A 159 -19.60 -9.66 -11.37
CA LYS A 159 -20.68 -8.73 -11.70
C LYS A 159 -20.17 -7.52 -12.50
N LEU A 160 -18.98 -7.03 -12.19
CA LEU A 160 -18.32 -5.95 -12.93
C LEU A 160 -17.88 -6.39 -14.34
N CYS A 161 -17.38 -7.62 -14.45
CA CYS A 161 -16.86 -8.22 -15.68
C CYS A 161 -17.38 -9.67 -15.81
N PRO A 162 -18.54 -9.90 -16.46
CA PRO A 162 -19.13 -11.24 -16.61
C PRO A 162 -18.22 -12.26 -17.30
N GLN A 163 -17.38 -11.80 -18.22
CA GLN A 163 -16.40 -12.60 -18.96
C GLN A 163 -15.07 -12.82 -18.20
N LEU A 164 -14.98 -12.46 -16.92
CA LEU A 164 -13.76 -12.57 -16.12
C LEU A 164 -13.36 -14.03 -15.88
N ILE A 165 -12.13 -14.35 -16.27
CA ILE A 165 -11.53 -15.67 -16.06
C ILE A 165 -10.84 -15.69 -14.69
N PHE A 166 -11.17 -16.68 -13.86
CA PHE A 166 -10.49 -16.91 -12.59
C PHE A 166 -9.43 -17.99 -12.74
N VAL A 167 -8.22 -17.71 -12.27
CA VAL A 167 -7.12 -18.67 -12.23
C VAL A 167 -6.71 -18.88 -10.76
N PRO A 168 -6.59 -20.12 -10.27
CA PRO A 168 -6.11 -20.38 -8.92
C PRO A 168 -4.69 -19.87 -8.69
N THR A 169 -4.36 -19.57 -7.44
CA THR A 169 -2.99 -19.20 -7.03
C THR A 169 -2.04 -20.39 -7.13
N ASP A 170 -0.84 -20.18 -7.67
CA ASP A 170 0.28 -21.12 -7.67
C ASP A 170 1.55 -20.47 -7.09
N PHE A 171 1.70 -20.50 -5.76
CA PHE A 171 2.82 -19.86 -5.08
C PHE A 171 4.17 -20.50 -5.38
N LYS A 172 4.23 -21.77 -5.81
CA LYS A 172 5.49 -22.39 -6.24
C LYS A 172 6.00 -21.70 -7.50
N LYS A 173 5.09 -21.51 -8.47
CA LYS A 173 5.38 -20.79 -9.71
C LYS A 173 5.76 -19.33 -9.44
N TYR A 174 5.03 -18.64 -8.56
CA TYR A 174 5.32 -17.23 -8.26
C TYR A 174 6.67 -17.06 -7.55
N THR A 175 7.02 -17.98 -6.63
CA THR A 175 8.33 -17.98 -5.97
C THR A 175 9.45 -18.23 -6.98
N TYR A 176 9.27 -19.17 -7.91
CA TYR A 176 10.25 -19.43 -8.97
C TYR A 176 10.57 -18.19 -9.81
N TYR A 177 9.55 -17.47 -10.33
CA TYR A 177 9.78 -16.25 -11.12
C TYR A 177 10.32 -15.09 -10.26
N SER A 178 9.93 -15.01 -8.99
CA SER A 178 10.51 -14.08 -8.02
C SER A 178 12.01 -14.32 -7.85
N ASP A 179 12.42 -15.58 -7.70
CA ASP A 179 13.84 -15.94 -7.52
C ASP A 179 14.67 -15.63 -8.79
N LEU A 180 14.12 -15.88 -9.98
CA LEU A 180 14.76 -15.46 -11.24
C LEU A 180 14.93 -13.93 -11.30
N THR A 181 13.89 -13.19 -10.95
CA THR A 181 13.92 -11.71 -10.92
C THR A 181 14.98 -11.21 -9.92
N ARG A 182 15.03 -11.81 -8.73
CA ARG A 182 16.01 -11.47 -7.69
C ARG A 182 17.46 -11.75 -8.10
N LYS A 183 17.72 -12.79 -8.92
CA LYS A 183 19.06 -13.00 -9.50
C LYS A 183 19.50 -11.84 -10.39
N VAL A 184 18.56 -11.20 -11.09
CA VAL A 184 18.85 -9.98 -11.86
C VAL A 184 19.17 -8.83 -10.91
N PHE A 185 18.38 -8.65 -9.85
CA PHE A 185 18.59 -7.59 -8.86
C PHE A 185 19.97 -7.65 -8.19
N GLN A 186 20.42 -8.86 -7.83
CA GLN A 186 21.73 -9.11 -7.21
C GLN A 186 22.92 -8.63 -8.05
N LYS A 187 22.76 -8.48 -9.38
CA LYS A 187 23.81 -7.95 -10.27
C LYS A 187 24.04 -6.44 -10.09
N TYR A 188 23.07 -5.73 -9.52
CA TYR A 188 23.10 -4.28 -9.31
C TYR A 188 23.27 -3.92 -7.83
N ASP A 189 22.69 -4.70 -6.93
CA ASP A 189 22.86 -4.55 -5.49
C ASP A 189 22.81 -5.92 -4.82
N ALA A 190 23.95 -6.39 -4.31
CA ALA A 190 24.04 -7.66 -3.59
C ALA A 190 23.24 -7.66 -2.28
N ASN A 191 22.97 -6.48 -1.71
CA ASN A 191 22.26 -6.28 -0.45
C ASN A 191 20.85 -5.71 -0.65
N PHE A 192 20.27 -5.86 -1.85
CA PHE A 192 18.94 -5.35 -2.15
C PHE A 192 17.90 -5.83 -1.13
N MET A 193 16.89 -5.00 -0.90
CA MET A 193 15.76 -5.35 -0.03
C MET A 193 14.59 -5.87 -0.86
N ALA A 194 14.25 -7.15 -0.71
CA ALA A 194 12.99 -7.68 -1.21
C ALA A 194 11.83 -7.30 -0.28
N ALA A 195 10.86 -6.54 -0.78
CA ALA A 195 9.66 -6.16 -0.02
C ALA A 195 8.55 -7.23 -0.12
N SER A 196 8.44 -7.87 -1.28
CA SER A 196 7.49 -8.94 -1.59
C SER A 196 8.10 -9.92 -2.59
N LEU A 197 7.27 -10.77 -3.22
CA LEU A 197 7.71 -11.61 -4.33
C LEU A 197 7.95 -10.81 -5.63
N ASP A 198 7.28 -9.67 -5.78
CA ASP A 198 7.28 -8.84 -6.98
C ASP A 198 7.97 -7.49 -6.81
N GLU A 199 8.45 -7.15 -5.62
CA GLU A 199 9.03 -5.84 -5.34
C GLU A 199 10.40 -5.90 -4.67
N GLY A 200 11.28 -4.96 -5.05
CA GLY A 200 12.59 -4.81 -4.45
C GLY A 200 13.10 -3.36 -4.45
N TYR A 201 13.90 -3.01 -3.44
CA TYR A 201 14.65 -1.76 -3.36
C TYR A 201 16.13 -2.05 -3.53
N LEU A 202 16.77 -1.34 -4.44
CA LEU A 202 18.17 -1.48 -4.80
C LEU A 202 18.87 -0.13 -4.62
N ASP A 203 20.05 -0.15 -4.05
CA ASP A 203 20.93 1.00 -4.04
C ASP A 203 21.89 0.96 -5.23
N ILE A 204 21.54 1.68 -6.29
CA ILE A 204 22.30 1.68 -7.55
C ILE A 204 23.38 2.77 -7.60
N THR A 205 23.66 3.43 -6.46
CA THR A 205 24.61 4.54 -6.38
C THR A 205 25.99 4.16 -6.91
N ASN A 206 26.51 3.01 -6.49
CA ASN A 206 27.85 2.56 -6.88
C ASN A 206 27.87 2.12 -8.34
N VAL A 207 26.83 1.40 -8.80
CA VAL A 207 26.72 0.97 -10.20
C VAL A 207 26.74 2.15 -11.16
N CYS A 208 25.98 3.21 -10.86
CA CYS A 208 25.96 4.42 -11.68
C CYS A 208 27.36 5.06 -11.74
N LYS A 209 28.05 5.16 -10.61
CA LYS A 209 29.39 5.77 -10.51
C LYS A 209 30.46 4.95 -11.23
N GLU A 210 30.52 3.64 -10.98
CA GLU A 210 31.54 2.74 -11.52
C GLU A 210 31.41 2.54 -13.03
N ARG A 211 30.17 2.49 -13.53
CA ARG A 211 29.90 2.29 -14.97
C ARG A 211 29.76 3.59 -15.75
N GLY A 212 29.72 4.74 -15.08
CA GLY A 212 29.50 6.04 -15.71
C GLY A 212 28.12 6.16 -16.39
N MET A 213 27.13 5.42 -15.90
CA MET A 213 25.77 5.38 -16.45
C MET A 213 24.84 6.27 -15.64
N THR A 214 23.86 6.86 -16.31
CA THR A 214 22.75 7.55 -15.65
C THR A 214 21.85 6.54 -14.94
N SER A 215 21.15 7.00 -13.90
CA SER A 215 20.22 6.15 -13.16
C SER A 215 19.04 5.66 -14.01
N GLY A 216 18.66 6.43 -15.03
CA GLY A 216 17.66 6.02 -16.03
C GLY A 216 18.13 4.87 -16.91
N GLU A 217 19.38 4.89 -17.37
CA GLU A 217 19.97 3.80 -18.17
C GLU A 217 20.11 2.52 -17.35
N VAL A 218 20.54 2.63 -16.09
CA VAL A 218 20.61 1.46 -15.18
C VAL A 218 19.22 0.88 -14.93
N ALA A 219 18.19 1.72 -14.74
CA ALA A 219 16.81 1.25 -14.58
C ALA A 219 16.28 0.53 -15.84
N GLU A 220 16.60 1.05 -17.02
CA GLU A 220 16.21 0.44 -18.30
C GLU A 220 16.94 -0.89 -18.53
N GLU A 221 18.24 -0.94 -18.27
CA GLU A 221 19.07 -2.16 -18.35
C GLU A 221 18.52 -3.24 -17.41
N LEU A 222 18.19 -2.88 -16.16
CA LEU A 222 17.63 -3.81 -15.19
C LEU A 222 16.29 -4.35 -15.66
N ARG A 223 15.38 -3.48 -16.12
CA ARG A 223 14.05 -3.90 -16.62
C ARG A 223 14.17 -4.83 -17.82
N LYS A 224 15.08 -4.52 -18.75
CA LYS A 224 15.39 -5.40 -19.89
C LYS A 224 15.94 -6.74 -19.42
N GLY A 225 16.88 -6.76 -18.48
CA GLY A 225 17.43 -7.99 -17.90
C GLY A 225 16.37 -8.85 -17.20
N VAL A 226 15.41 -8.24 -16.50
CA VAL A 226 14.26 -8.96 -15.92
C VAL A 226 13.41 -9.58 -17.03
N TYR A 227 13.12 -8.84 -18.10
CA TYR A 227 12.36 -9.36 -19.23
C TYR A 227 13.08 -10.51 -19.95
N GLU A 228 14.39 -10.39 -20.17
CA GLU A 228 15.20 -11.43 -20.81
C GLU A 228 15.27 -12.72 -19.97
N GLU A 229 15.39 -12.60 -18.64
CA GLU A 229 15.49 -13.74 -17.73
C GLU A 229 14.12 -14.41 -17.48
N THR A 230 13.03 -13.65 -17.46
CA THR A 230 11.72 -14.14 -17.00
C THR A 230 10.62 -14.13 -18.04
N GLY A 231 10.75 -13.35 -19.12
CA GLY A 231 9.67 -13.05 -20.05
C GLY A 231 8.59 -12.11 -19.50
N LEU A 232 8.76 -11.56 -18.29
CA LEU A 232 7.81 -10.70 -17.60
C LEU A 232 8.32 -9.25 -17.58
N THR A 233 7.40 -8.29 -17.57
CA THR A 233 7.75 -6.86 -17.46
C THR A 233 7.70 -6.38 -16.01
N CYS A 234 8.51 -5.38 -15.72
CA CYS A 234 8.45 -4.62 -14.48
C CYS A 234 8.53 -3.12 -14.77
N SER A 235 8.04 -2.36 -13.80
CA SER A 235 8.18 -0.91 -13.77
C SER A 235 9.15 -0.50 -12.67
N ALA A 236 9.84 0.63 -12.87
CA ALA A 236 10.89 1.10 -11.97
C ALA A 236 10.72 2.56 -11.57
N GLY A 237 11.09 2.87 -10.33
CA GLY A 237 11.09 4.23 -9.79
C GLY A 237 12.46 4.55 -9.22
N VAL A 238 13.07 5.63 -9.70
CA VAL A 238 14.36 6.11 -9.19
C VAL A 238 14.15 7.37 -8.38
N ALA A 239 14.70 7.42 -7.17
CA ALA A 239 14.65 8.60 -6.32
C ALA A 239 15.82 8.65 -5.31
N PRO A 240 16.00 9.76 -4.59
CA PRO A 240 17.09 9.91 -3.62
C PRO A 240 16.95 9.05 -2.35
N ASN A 241 15.74 8.56 -2.06
CA ASN A 241 15.45 7.75 -0.87
C ASN A 241 14.31 6.75 -1.14
N ARG A 242 14.15 5.75 -0.26
CA ARG A 242 13.18 4.67 -0.44
C ARG A 242 11.71 5.10 -0.33
N LEU A 243 11.42 6.16 0.44
CA LEU A 243 10.07 6.73 0.51
C LEU A 243 9.67 7.27 -0.87
N LEU A 244 10.55 8.02 -1.52
CA LEU A 244 10.27 8.61 -2.83
C LEU A 244 10.33 7.59 -3.98
N ALA A 245 11.14 6.53 -3.86
CA ALA A 245 11.22 5.49 -4.89
C ALA A 245 9.89 4.72 -4.99
N LYS A 246 9.30 4.38 -3.84
CA LYS A 246 7.98 3.76 -3.74
C LYS A 246 7.23 4.29 -2.54
N GLY A 247 7.70 4.07 -1.33
CA GLY A 247 7.05 4.52 -0.09
C GLY A 247 7.44 3.71 1.13
N ASP A 248 8.71 3.31 1.23
CA ASP A 248 9.22 2.63 2.42
C ASP A 248 9.55 3.65 3.50
N SER A 249 8.62 3.80 4.45
CA SER A 249 8.91 4.44 5.73
C SER A 249 9.47 3.37 6.67
N ASP A 250 10.77 3.41 6.96
CA ASP A 250 11.41 2.61 8.02
C ASP A 250 10.84 2.89 9.44
N VAL A 251 9.84 3.77 9.53
CA VAL A 251 9.49 4.59 10.68
C VAL A 251 7.97 4.48 10.92
N TYR A 252 7.65 3.83 12.04
CA TYR A 252 6.39 3.71 12.80
C TYR A 252 5.12 3.25 12.04
N PHE A 253 4.65 2.03 12.38
CA PHE A 253 3.21 1.82 12.48
C PHE A 253 2.69 2.95 13.38
N LEU A 254 1.81 3.80 12.86
CA LEU A 254 1.18 4.85 13.66
C LEU A 254 0.60 4.18 14.91
N ASP A 255 1.22 4.44 16.05
CA ASP A 255 0.70 4.03 17.35
C ASP A 255 -0.63 4.77 17.53
N ASP A 256 -1.72 4.10 17.22
CA ASP A 256 -3.06 4.57 17.54
C ASP A 256 -3.27 4.35 19.05
N PRO A 257 -3.27 5.39 19.91
CA PRO A 257 -3.26 5.20 21.36
C PRO A 257 -4.61 4.72 21.93
N PHE A 258 -5.65 4.52 21.10
CA PHE A 258 -7.00 4.17 21.55
C PHE A 258 -7.64 2.98 20.84
N SER A 259 -6.85 2.08 20.22
CA SER A 259 -7.24 0.66 20.17
C SER A 259 -7.18 -0.03 21.55
N ALA A 260 -6.97 0.74 22.63
CA ALA A 260 -6.87 0.31 24.02
C ALA A 260 -8.16 -0.25 24.65
N VAL A 261 -9.29 -0.32 23.91
CA VAL A 261 -10.47 -1.13 24.34
C VAL A 261 -10.46 -2.53 23.73
N ASP A 262 -9.39 -2.93 23.04
CA ASP A 262 -9.19 -4.35 22.68
C ASP A 262 -7.72 -4.77 22.78
N ALA A 263 -6.92 -4.10 23.61
CA ALA A 263 -5.51 -4.46 23.83
C ALA A 263 -5.33 -5.86 24.46
N HIS A 264 -6.38 -6.46 25.03
CA HIS A 264 -6.31 -7.82 25.58
C HIS A 264 -6.81 -8.93 24.63
N THR A 265 -7.52 -8.59 23.55
CA THR A 265 -8.10 -9.57 22.59
C THR A 265 -7.62 -9.37 21.15
N GLY A 266 -7.22 -8.15 20.77
CA GLY A 266 -6.83 -7.74 19.42
C GLY A 266 -5.33 -7.88 19.09
N ALA A 267 -4.48 -8.08 20.09
CA ALA A 267 -3.03 -8.28 19.90
C ALA A 267 -2.66 -9.65 19.28
N HIS A 268 -3.63 -10.57 19.19
CA HIS A 268 -3.40 -11.95 18.76
C HIS A 268 -3.99 -12.33 17.39
N LEU A 269 -4.68 -11.43 16.70
CA LEU A 269 -5.40 -11.77 15.44
C LEU A 269 -4.95 -10.99 14.20
N PHE A 270 -4.08 -9.98 14.32
CA PHE A 270 -3.76 -9.10 13.19
C PHE A 270 -2.27 -8.87 12.94
N LYS A 271 -1.39 -9.80 13.34
CA LYS A 271 -0.03 -9.91 12.79
C LYS A 271 -0.07 -10.83 11.58
N GLY A 272 -0.28 -10.27 10.39
CA GLY A 272 -0.29 -11.05 9.15
C GLY A 272 -0.90 -10.38 7.92
N LYS A 273 -1.54 -9.21 8.05
CA LYS A 273 -2.05 -8.49 6.87
C LYS A 273 -0.97 -7.58 6.33
N GLN A 274 -0.36 -8.00 5.21
CA GLN A 274 0.20 -7.07 4.23
C GLN A 274 -0.89 -6.04 3.94
N HIS A 275 -0.76 -4.86 4.56
CA HIS A 275 -1.68 -3.78 4.30
C HIS A 275 -1.58 -3.48 2.80
N LEU A 276 -2.74 -3.50 2.15
CA LEU A 276 -2.90 -3.16 0.74
C LEU A 276 -2.53 -1.68 0.56
N PHE A 277 -1.24 -1.48 0.40
CA PHE A 277 -0.57 -0.22 0.30
C PHE A 277 -0.64 0.19 -1.18
N ILE A 278 -1.65 0.98 -1.53
CA ILE A 278 -1.60 1.78 -2.76
C ILE A 278 -0.56 2.85 -2.48
N ILE A 279 0.67 2.58 -2.86
CA ILE A 279 1.78 3.49 -2.66
C ILE A 279 2.29 3.82 -4.03
N ILE A 280 2.00 5.02 -4.51
CA ILE A 280 2.46 5.50 -5.80
C ILE A 280 3.37 6.68 -5.52
N VAL A 281 4.68 6.45 -5.58
CA VAL A 281 5.59 7.56 -5.72
C VAL A 281 6.25 7.50 -7.09
N CYS A 282 7.42 6.90 -7.31
CA CYS A 282 8.00 6.89 -8.66
C CYS A 282 7.60 5.68 -9.52
N SER A 283 7.75 4.45 -8.99
CA SER A 283 7.63 3.23 -9.81
C SER A 283 6.22 2.92 -10.32
N ASP A 284 5.19 3.57 -9.77
CA ASP A 284 3.80 3.40 -10.20
C ASP A 284 3.32 4.45 -11.22
N ILE A 285 4.06 5.56 -11.45
CA ILE A 285 3.63 6.65 -12.33
C ILE A 285 3.46 6.17 -13.77
N ASN A 286 4.47 5.45 -14.28
CA ASN A 286 4.54 5.02 -15.68
C ASN A 286 4.21 3.53 -15.85
N LYS A 287 3.44 2.95 -14.93
CA LYS A 287 2.99 1.56 -15.07
C LYS A 287 1.94 1.40 -16.18
N PRO A 288 1.93 0.26 -16.90
CA PRO A 288 2.89 -0.85 -16.86
C PRO A 288 4.13 -0.63 -17.74
N ASN A 289 5.17 -1.43 -17.49
CA ASN A 289 6.41 -1.48 -18.25
C ASN A 289 7.00 -0.09 -18.54
N GLY A 290 7.10 0.73 -17.51
CA GLY A 290 7.68 2.06 -17.61
C GLY A 290 8.57 2.39 -16.43
N GLN A 291 9.21 3.55 -16.49
CA GLN A 291 10.03 4.04 -15.40
C GLN A 291 9.88 5.53 -15.18
N PHE A 292 10.09 5.98 -13.96
CA PHE A 292 10.11 7.40 -13.61
C PHE A 292 11.36 7.71 -12.77
N ILE A 293 12.01 8.83 -13.08
CA ILE A 293 13.24 9.26 -12.44
C ILE A 293 12.97 10.61 -11.78
N LEU A 294 13.04 10.64 -10.45
CA LEU A 294 13.08 11.86 -9.68
C LEU A 294 14.55 12.28 -9.51
N PRO A 295 14.97 13.45 -10.04
CA PRO A 295 16.34 13.91 -9.90
C PRO A 295 16.77 14.06 -8.43
N ASN A 296 18.05 13.82 -8.17
CA ASN A 296 18.70 14.04 -6.86
C ASN A 296 18.95 15.54 -6.60
N ASP A 297 17.90 16.33 -6.71
CA ASP A 297 17.90 17.76 -6.48
C ASP A 297 16.79 18.13 -5.48
N ARG A 298 17.10 19.03 -4.56
CA ARG A 298 16.17 19.43 -3.51
C ARG A 298 14.92 20.08 -4.10
N MET A 299 15.07 20.95 -5.08
CA MET A 299 13.92 21.65 -5.69
C MET A 299 13.03 20.65 -6.42
N ALA A 300 13.61 19.72 -7.19
CA ALA A 300 12.87 18.65 -7.84
C ALA A 300 12.08 17.79 -6.84
N VAL A 301 12.71 17.38 -5.72
CA VAL A 301 12.04 16.62 -4.66
C VAL A 301 10.89 17.41 -4.04
N MET A 302 11.11 18.68 -3.70
CA MET A 302 10.09 19.51 -3.05
C MET A 302 8.91 19.80 -3.99
N THR A 303 9.17 20.09 -5.27
CA THR A 303 8.12 20.27 -6.29
C THR A 303 7.31 19.00 -6.50
N PHE A 304 7.98 17.85 -6.49
CA PHE A 304 7.33 16.58 -6.67
C PHE A 304 6.45 16.22 -5.47
N ILE A 305 6.94 16.39 -4.24
CA ILE A 305 6.21 16.00 -3.03
C ILE A 305 5.06 16.95 -2.72
N SER A 306 5.20 18.26 -2.94
CA SER A 306 4.20 19.27 -2.54
C SER A 306 2.81 19.00 -3.12
N LEU A 307 2.75 18.60 -4.39
CA LEU A 307 1.51 18.32 -5.11
C LEU A 307 0.95 16.92 -4.89
N LEU A 308 1.70 16.04 -4.21
CA LEU A 308 1.32 14.65 -4.07
C LEU A 308 0.17 14.49 -3.06
N PRO A 309 -0.95 13.81 -3.43
CA PRO A 309 -2.01 13.53 -2.48
C PRO A 309 -1.51 12.64 -1.34
N ILE A 310 -1.87 12.96 -0.10
CA ILE A 310 -1.38 12.25 1.10
C ILE A 310 -1.70 10.75 1.07
N ARG A 311 -2.78 10.35 0.39
CA ARG A 311 -3.19 8.95 0.28
C ARG A 311 -2.24 8.08 -0.56
N LYS A 312 -1.35 8.71 -1.35
CA LYS A 312 -0.33 8.04 -2.15
C LYS A 312 0.92 7.66 -1.34
N ILE A 313 1.06 8.20 -0.13
CA ILE A 313 2.21 7.99 0.74
C ILE A 313 2.06 6.68 1.51
N GLY A 314 3.12 5.87 1.53
CA GLY A 314 3.21 4.69 2.39
C GLY A 314 3.07 5.05 3.86
N GLY A 315 2.26 4.29 4.60
CA GLY A 315 1.93 4.61 6.00
C GLY A 315 0.64 5.44 6.19
N ILE A 316 0.16 6.15 5.15
CA ILE A 316 -1.11 6.91 5.22
C ILE A 316 -2.26 6.07 4.65
N GLY A 317 -2.92 5.33 5.54
CA GLY A 317 -4.12 4.55 5.24
C GLY A 317 -5.42 5.37 5.24
N LYS A 318 -6.56 4.72 4.95
CA LYS A 318 -7.91 5.35 4.92
C LYS A 318 -8.18 6.16 6.20
N VAL A 319 -7.92 5.57 7.37
CA VAL A 319 -8.21 6.23 8.66
C VAL A 319 -7.38 7.51 8.82
N THR A 320 -6.07 7.44 8.64
CA THR A 320 -5.19 8.61 8.75
C THR A 320 -5.51 9.68 7.71
N GLU A 321 -5.81 9.29 6.47
CA GLU A 321 -6.27 10.20 5.42
C GLU A 321 -7.52 10.97 5.85
N HIS A 322 -8.53 10.27 6.38
CA HIS A 322 -9.76 10.90 6.89
C HIS A 322 -9.48 11.86 8.05
N LEU A 323 -8.63 11.48 8.99
CA LEU A 323 -8.25 12.36 10.10
C LEU A 323 -7.53 13.63 9.61
N LEU A 324 -6.56 13.47 8.70
CA LEU A 324 -5.81 14.59 8.14
C LEU A 324 -6.71 15.53 7.32
N ARG A 325 -7.58 14.97 6.48
CA ARG A 325 -8.47 15.76 5.62
C ARG A 325 -9.63 16.39 6.39
N ASP A 326 -10.35 15.61 7.18
CA ASP A 326 -11.65 16.02 7.72
C ASP A 326 -11.48 16.85 9.02
N VAL A 327 -10.34 16.74 9.72
CA VAL A 327 -10.02 17.58 10.90
C VAL A 327 -9.17 18.80 10.53
N PHE A 328 -8.13 18.60 9.72
CA PHE A 328 -7.17 19.66 9.43
C PHE A 328 -7.35 20.26 8.05
N GLY A 329 -8.10 19.66 7.13
CA GLY A 329 -8.14 20.08 5.73
C GLY A 329 -6.81 19.83 5.02
N ILE A 330 -6.11 18.73 5.35
CA ILE A 330 -4.88 18.31 4.68
C ILE A 330 -5.22 17.23 3.64
N THR A 331 -4.90 17.51 2.39
CA THR A 331 -5.10 16.66 1.22
C THR A 331 -3.81 16.42 0.44
N THR A 332 -2.85 17.35 0.53
CA THR A 332 -1.53 17.28 -0.10
C THR A 332 -0.41 17.26 0.94
N CYS A 333 0.80 16.82 0.53
CA CYS A 333 1.95 16.82 1.42
C CYS A 333 2.46 18.23 1.77
N GLU A 334 2.22 19.24 0.92
CA GLU A 334 2.55 20.64 1.25
C GLU A 334 1.75 21.14 2.46
N GLU A 335 0.46 20.85 2.48
CA GLU A 335 -0.45 21.24 3.56
C GLU A 335 -0.08 20.60 4.90
N MET A 336 0.63 19.46 4.90
CA MET A 336 1.18 18.86 6.13
C MET A 336 2.19 19.78 6.82
N LEU A 337 3.09 20.41 6.05
CA LEU A 337 4.07 21.34 6.61
C LEU A 337 3.42 22.63 7.08
N GLN A 338 2.44 23.14 6.32
CA GLN A 338 1.69 24.35 6.67
C GLN A 338 0.89 24.19 7.97
N LYS A 339 0.45 22.97 8.31
CA LYS A 339 -0.36 22.67 9.49
C LYS A 339 0.44 21.89 10.56
N SER A 340 1.77 21.98 10.51
CA SER A 340 2.66 21.24 11.38
C SER A 340 2.47 21.53 12.87
N GLY A 341 2.12 22.77 13.25
CA GLY A 341 1.77 23.11 14.63
C GLY A 341 0.55 22.32 15.16
N PHE A 342 -0.48 22.14 14.33
CA PHE A 342 -1.64 21.30 14.69
C PHE A 342 -1.27 19.82 14.78
N LEU A 343 -0.44 19.34 13.84
CA LEU A 343 0.01 17.96 13.83
C LEU A 343 0.84 17.63 15.09
N GLY A 344 1.74 18.53 15.49
CA GLY A 344 2.53 18.38 16.71
C GLY A 344 1.71 18.46 18.00
N ALA A 345 0.59 19.18 17.98
CA ALA A 345 -0.29 19.31 19.15
C ALA A 345 -1.20 18.09 19.37
N LEU A 346 -1.65 17.45 18.29
CA LEU A 346 -2.75 16.45 18.36
C LEU A 346 -2.32 15.02 18.00
N PHE A 347 -1.14 14.83 17.42
CA PHE A 347 -0.59 13.50 17.18
C PHE A 347 0.58 13.18 18.11
N SER A 348 0.90 11.89 18.22
CA SER A 348 2.12 11.46 18.92
C SER A 348 3.37 12.04 18.26
N PRO A 349 4.47 12.27 19.00
CA PRO A 349 5.71 12.79 18.43
C PRO A 349 6.20 11.98 17.22
N SER A 350 6.11 10.66 17.27
CA SER A 350 6.48 9.75 16.18
C SER A 350 5.65 9.96 14.91
N SER A 351 4.34 10.20 15.06
CA SER A 351 3.43 10.44 13.94
C SER A 351 3.65 11.82 13.34
N ALA A 352 3.84 12.83 14.19
CA ALA A 352 4.17 14.18 13.76
C ALA A 352 5.50 14.20 12.98
N ASP A 353 6.54 13.56 13.50
CA ASP A 353 7.85 13.45 12.82
C ASP A 353 7.74 12.74 11.47
N PHE A 354 6.94 11.66 11.40
CA PHE A 354 6.61 11.01 10.14
C PHE A 354 5.94 11.96 9.14
N PHE A 355 4.92 12.72 9.55
CA PHE A 355 4.27 13.68 8.66
C PHE A 355 5.20 14.80 8.20
N LEU A 356 6.09 15.28 9.06
CA LEU A 356 7.12 16.26 8.69
C LEU A 356 8.10 15.68 7.67
N CYS A 357 8.58 14.46 7.89
CA CYS A 357 9.45 13.78 6.93
C CYS A 357 8.76 13.61 5.57
N VAL A 358 7.49 13.21 5.57
CA VAL A 358 6.69 13.10 4.34
C VAL A 358 6.56 14.45 3.65
N GLY A 359 6.20 15.52 4.37
CA GLY A 359 6.09 16.86 3.80
C GLY A 359 7.40 17.39 3.19
N LEU A 360 8.55 16.98 3.74
CA LEU A 360 9.88 17.31 3.23
C LEU A 360 10.39 16.31 2.16
N GLY A 361 9.65 15.25 1.84
CA GLY A 361 10.14 14.18 0.96
C GLY A 361 11.37 13.44 1.50
N LEU A 362 11.52 13.39 2.82
CA LEU A 362 12.59 12.67 3.50
C LEU A 362 12.20 11.23 3.75
N GLY A 363 13.15 10.32 3.54
CA GLY A 363 12.99 8.91 3.77
C GLY A 363 14.35 8.27 4.03
N SER A 364 14.34 6.97 4.31
CA SER A 364 15.59 6.27 4.62
C SER A 364 16.49 6.18 3.39
N THR A 365 17.75 6.59 3.55
CA THR A 365 18.82 6.48 2.54
C THR A 365 19.85 5.41 2.87
N ASN A 366 19.81 4.87 4.09
CA ASN A 366 20.74 3.86 4.56
C ASN A 366 20.43 2.50 3.95
N THR A 367 21.48 1.73 3.67
CA THR A 367 21.36 0.30 3.36
C THR A 367 20.69 -0.40 4.55
N PRO A 368 19.54 -1.05 4.34
CA PRO A 368 18.81 -1.67 5.42
C PRO A 368 19.59 -2.84 6.02
N GLN A 369 19.64 -2.91 7.34
CA GLN A 369 20.16 -4.07 8.04
C GLN A 369 19.19 -5.25 7.90
N VAL A 370 19.73 -6.47 7.88
CA VAL A 370 18.93 -7.71 7.86
C VAL A 370 17.96 -7.69 9.05
N ARG A 371 16.67 -7.55 8.77
CA ARG A 371 15.64 -7.55 9.81
C ARG A 371 15.30 -8.99 10.19
N LEU A 372 15.50 -9.31 11.47
CA LEU A 372 15.01 -10.57 12.02
C LEU A 372 13.48 -10.58 12.06
N ARG A 373 12.89 -11.70 11.66
CA ARG A 373 11.44 -11.91 11.70
C ARG A 373 10.94 -11.85 13.15
N LYS A 374 9.96 -10.99 13.44
CA LYS A 374 9.42 -10.79 14.79
C LYS A 374 8.29 -11.75 15.17
N SER A 375 7.56 -12.29 14.20
CA SER A 375 6.42 -13.19 14.45
C SER A 375 6.10 -14.06 13.24
N MET A 376 5.43 -15.19 13.49
CA MET A 376 4.85 -16.07 12.49
C MET A 376 3.42 -16.42 12.90
N SER A 377 2.50 -16.47 11.94
CA SER A 377 1.09 -16.79 12.18
C SER A 377 0.52 -17.63 11.04
N ASN A 378 -0.58 -18.32 11.30
CA ASN A 378 -1.36 -19.03 10.30
C ASN A 378 -2.84 -18.88 10.64
N GLU A 379 -3.63 -18.40 9.68
CA GLU A 379 -5.06 -18.18 9.83
C GLU A 379 -5.83 -18.85 8.70
N ARG A 380 -7.08 -19.25 9.00
CA ARG A 380 -7.97 -19.83 7.99
C ARG A 380 -9.40 -19.37 8.20
N THR A 381 -9.99 -18.79 7.16
CA THR A 381 -11.42 -18.45 7.12
C THR A 381 -12.24 -19.68 6.74
N PHE A 382 -13.38 -19.88 7.39
CA PHE A 382 -14.33 -20.96 7.15
C PHE A 382 -15.76 -20.46 7.44
N SER A 383 -16.77 -21.24 7.04
CA SER A 383 -18.18 -20.90 7.28
C SER A 383 -18.51 -20.85 8.77
N ALA A 384 -19.43 -19.96 9.17
CA ALA A 384 -19.86 -19.85 10.55
C ALA A 384 -20.37 -21.21 11.08
N THR A 385 -19.92 -21.59 12.27
CA THR A 385 -20.24 -22.86 12.90
C THR A 385 -20.27 -22.72 14.42
N GLY A 386 -21.15 -23.47 15.08
CA GLY A 386 -21.16 -23.67 16.53
C GLY A 386 -20.56 -25.02 16.96
N ASP A 387 -20.06 -25.81 16.01
CA ASP A 387 -19.46 -27.12 16.28
C ASP A 387 -18.06 -26.96 16.92
N GLU A 388 -18.00 -27.18 18.22
CA GLU A 388 -16.76 -27.12 19.00
C GLU A 388 -15.72 -28.13 18.50
N ALA A 389 -16.11 -29.35 18.15
CA ALA A 389 -15.19 -30.39 17.69
C ALA A 389 -14.51 -29.97 16.39
N PHE A 390 -15.27 -29.38 15.46
CA PHE A 390 -14.72 -28.78 14.26
C PHE A 390 -13.73 -27.64 14.57
N LEU A 391 -14.04 -26.76 15.52
CA LEU A 391 -13.15 -25.66 15.92
C LEU A 391 -11.83 -26.18 16.52
N TYR A 392 -11.88 -27.16 17.44
CA TYR A 392 -10.68 -27.80 17.99
C TYR A 392 -9.86 -28.49 16.90
N HIS A 393 -10.50 -29.15 15.94
CA HIS A 393 -9.81 -29.74 14.80
C HIS A 393 -9.14 -28.67 13.92
N LYS A 394 -9.77 -27.52 13.66
CA LYS A 394 -9.14 -26.40 12.95
C LYS A 394 -7.96 -25.82 13.71
N LEU A 395 -8.10 -25.62 15.01
CA LEU A 395 -7.01 -25.14 15.87
C LEU A 395 -5.79 -26.08 15.82
N GLY A 396 -6.02 -27.39 15.95
CA GLY A 396 -4.97 -28.40 15.84
C GLY A 396 -4.25 -28.39 14.49
N ASN A 397 -4.99 -28.17 13.39
CA ASN A 397 -4.39 -28.04 12.06
C ASN A 397 -3.54 -26.78 11.90
N CYS A 398 -4.01 -25.62 12.38
CA CYS A 398 -3.23 -24.39 12.36
C CYS A 398 -1.93 -24.54 13.17
N PHE A 399 -2.01 -25.16 14.34
CA PHE A 399 -0.85 -25.43 15.20
C PHE A 399 0.18 -26.35 14.53
N ARG A 400 -0.27 -27.45 13.91
CA ARG A 400 0.61 -28.37 13.15
C ARG A 400 1.32 -27.66 12.00
N CYS A 401 0.61 -26.82 11.25
CA CYS A 401 1.21 -26.03 10.18
C CYS A 401 2.26 -25.05 10.73
N LEU A 402 1.95 -24.36 11.83
CA LEU A 402 2.90 -23.42 12.45
C LEU A 402 4.18 -24.13 12.92
N ILE A 403 4.05 -25.33 13.52
CA ILE A 403 5.21 -26.16 13.89
C ILE A 403 6.04 -26.53 12.66
N PHE A 404 5.38 -26.99 11.59
CA PHE A 404 6.06 -27.39 10.36
C PHE A 404 6.89 -26.23 9.78
N PHE A 405 6.29 -25.05 9.62
CA PHE A 405 6.99 -23.87 9.11
C PHE A 405 8.10 -23.38 10.05
N THR A 406 7.88 -23.44 11.37
CA THR A 406 8.92 -23.05 12.34
C THR A 406 10.11 -24.00 12.26
N ARG A 407 9.88 -25.31 12.09
CA ARG A 407 10.96 -26.28 11.91
C ARG A 407 11.73 -26.10 10.61
N GLU A 408 11.04 -25.89 9.49
CA GLU A 408 11.73 -25.64 8.21
C GLU A 408 12.63 -24.40 8.27
N ILE A 409 12.20 -23.34 8.96
CA ILE A 409 12.99 -22.11 9.07
C ILE A 409 14.17 -22.30 10.02
N LEU A 410 13.96 -22.87 11.20
CA LEU A 410 15.06 -23.12 12.15
C LEU A 410 16.10 -24.12 11.61
N LEU A 411 15.67 -25.10 10.82
CA LEU A 411 16.58 -26.06 10.16
C LEU A 411 17.20 -25.49 8.88
N GLY A 412 16.51 -24.59 8.18
CA GLY A 412 17.03 -23.88 7.02
C GLY A 412 18.09 -22.84 7.40
N ASP A 413 17.89 -22.14 8.52
CA ASP A 413 18.87 -21.20 9.09
C ASP A 413 20.14 -21.92 9.61
N ALA A 414 20.08 -23.23 9.87
CA ALA A 414 21.24 -24.03 10.26
C ALA A 414 22.23 -24.33 9.10
N ASN A 415 21.85 -24.06 7.85
CA ASN A 415 22.75 -24.15 6.69
C ASN A 415 23.39 -22.79 6.30
N ILE A 416 23.24 -21.75 7.14
CA ILE A 416 23.82 -20.41 6.95
C ILE A 416 24.74 -20.02 8.14
N LEU A 417 25.17 -20.97 8.96
CA LEU A 417 26.21 -20.75 9.98
C LEU A 417 27.51 -21.48 9.64
#